data_AF-A0A0D6L6C0-F1
#
_entry.id   AF-A0A0D6L6C0-F1
#
_cell.length_a   1.000
_cell.length_b   1.000
_cell.length_c   1.000
_cell.angle_alpha   90.00
_cell.angle_beta   90.00
_cell.angle_gamma   90.00
#
_symmetry.space_group_name_H-M   'P 1'
#
loop_
_entity.id
_entity.type
_entity.pdbx_description
1 polymer ?
#
loop_
_entity_poly.entity_id
_entity_poly.type
_entity_poly.pdbx_seq_one_letter_code
_entity_poly.pdbx_strand_id
1 'polypeptide(L)'
;MEREKSKQLYLSGHIPDAAFMSLDAALFPSQYERFALYPPDIFEKYIQMIGVNEGEHIILYARGALGGMVFSSRIAWLLKACALISNTSYGHDPEKVSLLDGGLASWMRQGLELSTDDVQLPVGDPGNWKAHDKLSEYNIKFEEMEDKDGDKMYLERTDEVGWKVSGLVNFLDARHRGQFNGTEDTGLDPYRVGGSNIPGFKNAPAAELVNDNGQLKSKDEIRQWLYANGYKSDKPVVTLCNTGMQASMLAQIISYAVPEISPRVYNASFAPIALKETLPSFSKYSLVLQFLQELLVEVG
;
A
#
# COMPACT_ATOMS: atom_id res chain seq x y z
N MET A 1 12.67 9.62 15.12
CA MET A 1 14.01 9.38 14.53
C MET A 1 13.93 9.28 13.02
N GLU A 2 13.09 8.40 12.45
CA GLU A 2 12.95 8.26 10.98
C GLU A 2 12.36 9.49 10.28
N ARG A 3 11.29 10.11 10.80
CA ARG A 3 10.73 11.37 10.24
C ARG A 3 11.77 12.48 10.09
N GLU A 4 12.58 12.69 11.12
CA GLU A 4 13.63 13.72 11.11
C GLU A 4 14.66 13.41 10.02
N LYS A 5 15.11 12.15 9.94
CA LYS A 5 16.02 11.69 8.89
C LYS A 5 15.44 11.90 7.49
N SER A 6 14.15 11.61 7.28
CA SER A 6 13.49 11.85 5.99
C SER A 6 13.43 13.34 5.64
N LYS A 7 13.17 14.22 6.60
CA LYS A 7 13.20 15.68 6.38
C LYS A 7 14.60 16.17 6.03
N GLN A 8 15.64 15.69 6.72
CA GLN A 8 17.03 16.04 6.40
C GLN A 8 17.44 15.59 4.98
N LEU A 9 17.00 14.39 4.55
CA LEU A 9 17.24 13.91 3.17
C LEU A 9 16.51 14.71 2.09
N TYR A 10 15.37 15.32 2.44
CA TYR A 10 14.67 16.27 1.58
C TYR A 10 15.48 17.58 1.48
N LEU A 11 15.91 18.14 2.61
CA LEU A 11 16.70 19.38 2.65
C LEU A 11 18.10 19.25 2.02
N SER A 12 18.63 18.02 1.91
CA SER A 12 19.88 17.77 1.16
C SER A 12 19.70 17.79 -0.36
N GLY A 13 18.47 17.93 -0.86
CA GLY A 13 18.15 17.99 -2.28
C GLY A 13 16.75 17.48 -2.58
N HIS A 14 15.98 18.22 -3.36
CA HIS A 14 14.66 17.81 -3.81
C HIS A 14 14.34 18.45 -5.17
N ILE A 15 13.26 18.02 -5.81
CA ILE A 15 12.77 18.68 -7.03
C ILE A 15 12.35 20.10 -6.64
N PRO A 16 12.74 21.15 -7.39
CA PRO A 16 12.32 22.53 -7.12
C PRO A 16 10.80 22.63 -6.86
N ASP A 17 10.43 23.48 -5.90
CA ASP A 17 9.05 23.73 -5.45
C ASP A 17 8.30 22.53 -4.84
N ALA A 18 8.90 21.33 -4.79
CA ALA A 18 8.26 20.17 -4.17
C ALA A 18 8.15 20.33 -2.65
N ALA A 19 6.94 20.23 -2.11
CA ALA A 19 6.70 20.23 -0.68
C ALA A 19 7.04 18.86 -0.04
N PHE A 20 7.53 18.89 1.20
CA PHE A 20 7.83 17.66 1.96
C PHE A 20 6.56 17.05 2.55
N MET A 21 6.30 15.78 2.22
CA MET A 21 5.25 14.96 2.83
C MET A 21 5.88 13.85 3.70
N SER A 22 5.39 13.68 4.92
CA SER A 22 5.83 12.64 5.85
C SER A 22 4.89 11.45 5.79
N LEU A 23 5.40 10.30 5.32
CA LEU A 23 4.65 9.06 5.31
C LEU A 23 4.18 8.63 6.72
N ASP A 24 5.04 8.80 7.73
CA ASP A 24 4.71 8.49 9.12
C ASP A 24 3.60 9.41 9.67
N ALA A 25 3.46 10.65 9.16
CA ALA A 25 2.36 11.54 9.52
C ALA A 25 1.08 11.22 8.74
N ALA A 26 1.22 10.67 7.53
CA ALA A 26 0.11 10.29 6.66
C ALA A 26 -0.57 8.96 7.07
N LEU A 27 0.07 8.18 7.94
CA LEU A 27 -0.39 6.86 8.37
C LEU A 27 -0.42 6.78 9.89
N PHE A 28 -1.36 6.02 10.42
CA PHE A 28 -1.47 5.78 11.85
C PHE A 28 -0.54 4.62 12.24
N PRO A 29 0.43 4.84 13.15
CA PRO A 29 1.15 3.72 13.74
C PRO A 29 0.27 3.09 14.81
N SER A 30 -0.15 1.84 14.59
CA SER A 30 -0.74 1.00 15.64
C SER A 30 0.28 -0.01 16.17
N GLN A 31 -0.02 -0.64 17.30
CA GLN A 31 0.85 -1.65 17.92
C GLN A 31 1.13 -2.85 17.00
N TYR A 32 0.22 -3.17 16.08
CA TYR A 32 0.31 -4.36 15.22
C TYR A 32 0.47 -4.02 13.73
N GLU A 33 0.11 -2.81 13.33
CA GLU A 33 0.23 -2.30 11.96
C GLU A 33 0.92 -0.93 11.98
N ARG A 34 2.21 -0.91 11.62
CA ARG A 34 3.00 0.33 11.53
C ARG A 34 2.42 1.36 10.55
N PHE A 35 1.74 0.87 9.51
CA PHE A 35 1.20 1.67 8.40
C PHE A 35 -0.33 1.54 8.32
N ALA A 36 -0.99 1.53 9.48
CA ALA A 36 -2.44 1.52 9.55
C ALA A 36 -3.01 2.82 8.95
N LEU A 37 -4.26 2.74 8.49
CA LEU A 37 -4.94 3.83 7.82
C LEU A 37 -5.55 4.78 8.85
N TYR A 38 -5.44 6.08 8.62
CA TYR A 38 -6.31 7.04 9.30
C TYR A 38 -7.74 6.92 8.76
N PRO A 39 -8.74 7.24 9.59
CA PRO A 39 -10.07 7.59 9.10
C PRO A 39 -9.97 8.68 8.00
N PRO A 40 -10.84 8.64 6.97
CA PRO A 40 -10.77 9.58 5.85
C PRO A 40 -10.76 11.06 6.24
N ASP A 41 -11.47 11.46 7.30
CA ASP A 41 -11.52 12.85 7.80
C ASP A 41 -10.20 13.31 8.44
N ILE A 42 -9.43 12.40 9.04
CA ILE A 42 -8.10 12.70 9.57
C ILE A 42 -7.08 12.78 8.42
N PHE A 43 -7.17 11.87 7.45
CA PHE A 43 -6.33 11.93 6.25
C PHE A 43 -6.60 13.20 5.44
N GLU A 44 -7.87 13.63 5.32
CA GLU A 44 -8.26 14.91 4.72
C GLU A 44 -7.50 16.09 5.35
N LYS A 45 -7.56 16.20 6.69
CA LYS A 45 -6.86 17.27 7.40
C LYS A 45 -5.36 17.27 7.09
N TYR A 46 -4.74 16.10 7.01
CA TYR A 46 -3.33 16.01 6.67
C TYR A 46 -3.03 16.51 5.24
N ILE A 47 -3.83 16.13 4.25
CA ILE A 47 -3.69 16.57 2.86
C ILE A 47 -3.94 18.08 2.72
N GLN A 48 -4.94 18.62 3.42
CA GLN A 48 -5.20 20.06 3.46
C GLN A 48 -4.05 20.82 4.13
N MET A 49 -3.46 20.29 5.21
CA MET A 49 -2.31 20.91 5.90
C MET A 49 -1.06 21.01 5.04
N ILE A 50 -0.88 20.13 4.05
CA ILE A 50 0.22 20.23 3.09
C ILE A 50 -0.14 21.12 1.88
N GLY A 51 -1.30 21.77 1.90
CA GLY A 51 -1.70 22.80 0.94
C GLY A 51 -2.44 22.31 -0.30
N VAL A 52 -2.85 21.04 -0.36
CA VAL A 52 -3.47 20.46 -1.55
C VAL A 52 -4.93 20.91 -1.67
N ASN A 53 -5.29 21.40 -2.85
CA ASN A 53 -6.66 21.75 -3.20
C ASN A 53 -7.35 20.66 -4.02
N GLU A 54 -8.69 20.70 -4.02
CA GLU A 54 -9.53 19.87 -4.86
C GLU A 54 -9.21 20.10 -6.34
N GLY A 55 -9.01 19.01 -7.08
CA GLY A 55 -8.79 19.05 -8.52
C GLY A 55 -7.37 19.45 -8.97
N GLU A 56 -6.44 19.68 -8.05
CA GLU A 56 -5.02 19.86 -8.39
C GLU A 56 -4.40 18.57 -8.96
N HIS A 57 -3.28 18.66 -9.67
CA HIS A 57 -2.52 17.48 -10.08
C HIS A 57 -1.40 17.22 -9.07
N ILE A 58 -1.50 16.10 -8.35
CA ILE A 58 -0.49 15.68 -7.38
C ILE A 58 0.53 14.80 -8.08
N ILE A 59 1.81 15.21 -8.07
CA ILE A 59 2.92 14.41 -8.58
C ILE A 59 3.75 13.95 -7.38
N LEU A 60 3.81 12.65 -7.15
CA LEU A 60 4.49 12.04 -6.02
C LEU A 60 5.82 11.42 -6.46
N TYR A 61 6.87 11.65 -5.68
CA TYR A 61 8.15 10.97 -5.84
C TYR A 61 8.78 10.75 -4.47
N ALA A 62 9.74 9.83 -4.41
CA ALA A 62 10.59 9.69 -3.23
C ALA A 62 12.01 9.27 -3.65
N ARG A 63 12.83 8.96 -2.64
CA ARG A 63 14.15 8.35 -2.76
C ARG A 63 14.08 6.89 -2.30
N GLY A 64 15.10 6.10 -2.65
CA GLY A 64 15.34 4.78 -2.05
C GLY A 64 15.01 3.60 -2.96
N ALA A 65 14.61 2.49 -2.34
CA ALA A 65 14.41 1.20 -3.01
C ALA A 65 13.40 1.27 -4.17
N LEU A 66 13.59 0.40 -5.16
CA LEU A 66 12.73 0.26 -6.34
C LEU A 66 12.50 1.60 -7.05
N GLY A 67 13.59 2.33 -7.32
CA GLY A 67 13.53 3.65 -7.95
C GLY A 67 12.90 4.73 -7.08
N GLY A 68 12.84 4.55 -5.76
CA GLY A 68 12.14 5.48 -4.87
C GLY A 68 10.61 5.49 -5.06
N MET A 69 10.04 4.48 -5.72
CA MET A 69 8.61 4.46 -6.03
C MET A 69 7.75 3.82 -4.94
N VAL A 70 8.33 3.10 -3.97
CA VAL A 70 7.56 2.37 -2.95
C VAL A 70 6.72 3.30 -2.08
N PHE A 71 7.34 4.36 -1.53
CA PHE A 71 6.67 5.30 -0.63
C PHE A 71 5.67 6.19 -1.37
N SER A 72 6.04 6.70 -2.53
CA SER A 72 5.14 7.50 -3.36
C SER A 72 3.94 6.69 -3.85
N SER A 73 4.13 5.43 -4.23
CA SER A 73 3.02 4.55 -4.64
C SER A 73 2.02 4.28 -3.51
N ARG A 74 2.51 4.19 -2.27
CA ARG A 74 1.63 4.04 -1.10
C ARG A 74 0.75 5.26 -0.90
N ILE A 75 1.31 6.46 -0.96
CA ILE A 75 0.52 7.70 -0.88
C ILE A 75 -0.44 7.81 -2.06
N ALA A 76 0.01 7.48 -3.28
CA ALA A 76 -0.86 7.52 -4.46
C ALA A 76 -2.05 6.56 -4.32
N TRP A 77 -1.82 5.37 -3.73
CA TRP A 77 -2.89 4.43 -3.41
C TRP A 77 -3.85 5.01 -2.37
N LEU A 78 -3.36 5.65 -1.29
CA LEU A 78 -4.23 6.30 -0.30
C LEU A 78 -5.07 7.42 -0.91
N LEU A 79 -4.46 8.29 -1.70
CA LEU A 79 -5.18 9.35 -2.40
C LEU A 79 -6.28 8.75 -3.26
N LYS A 80 -6.01 7.71 -4.06
CA LYS A 80 -7.05 7.05 -4.87
C LYS A 80 -8.11 6.33 -4.02
N ALA A 81 -7.69 5.57 -3.00
CA ALA A 81 -8.59 4.83 -2.13
C ALA A 81 -9.52 5.73 -1.29
N CYS A 82 -9.08 6.95 -1.01
CA CYS A 82 -9.82 7.95 -0.25
C CYS A 82 -10.46 9.04 -1.14
N ALA A 83 -10.42 8.97 -2.47
CA ALA A 83 -10.83 10.08 -3.33
C ALA A 83 -11.79 9.78 -4.48
N LEU A 84 -12.16 8.52 -4.76
CA LEU A 84 -12.86 8.21 -6.01
C LEU A 84 -14.37 8.04 -5.91
N ILE A 85 -15.11 8.90 -6.62
CA ILE A 85 -16.46 8.62 -7.10
C ILE A 85 -16.42 8.49 -8.63
N SER A 86 -16.96 7.39 -9.16
CA SER A 86 -17.40 7.34 -10.55
C SER A 86 -18.64 8.23 -10.72
N ASN A 87 -18.57 9.21 -11.61
CA ASN A 87 -19.67 10.01 -12.17
C ASN A 87 -20.32 11.13 -11.32
N THR A 88 -19.69 11.62 -10.24
CA THR A 88 -20.10 12.89 -9.61
C THR A 88 -18.92 13.80 -9.25
N SER A 89 -19.14 15.11 -9.31
CA SER A 89 -18.17 16.22 -9.28
C SER A 89 -17.44 16.48 -7.96
N TYR A 90 -17.24 15.48 -7.10
CA TYR A 90 -16.58 15.64 -5.80
C TYR A 90 -15.57 14.52 -5.57
N GLY A 91 -14.32 14.87 -5.25
CA GLY A 91 -13.18 13.94 -5.07
C GLY A 91 -12.00 14.21 -6.00
N HIS A 92 -10.80 13.73 -5.62
CA HIS A 92 -9.58 13.85 -6.43
C HIS A 92 -9.60 12.88 -7.59
N ASP A 93 -9.61 13.41 -8.80
CA ASP A 93 -9.55 12.67 -10.05
C ASP A 93 -8.33 11.70 -10.07
N PRO A 94 -8.51 10.39 -10.30
CA PRO A 94 -7.40 9.44 -10.25
C PRO A 94 -6.38 9.68 -11.37
N GLU A 95 -6.79 10.35 -12.45
CA GLU A 95 -5.92 10.78 -13.54
C GLU A 95 -5.02 11.96 -13.12
N LYS A 96 -5.38 12.65 -12.03
CA LYS A 96 -4.63 13.74 -11.42
C LYS A 96 -3.71 13.30 -10.27
N VAL A 97 -3.37 12.02 -10.20
CA VAL A 97 -2.33 11.50 -9.29
C VAL A 97 -1.27 10.76 -10.10
N SER A 98 -0.10 11.36 -10.23
CA SER A 98 1.04 10.80 -10.97
C SER A 98 2.18 10.39 -10.04
N LEU A 99 2.94 9.39 -10.48
CA LEU A 99 4.18 8.97 -9.84
C LEU A 99 5.35 9.31 -10.77
N LEU A 100 6.42 9.88 -10.23
CA LEU A 100 7.66 10.05 -10.99
C LEU A 100 8.35 8.70 -11.16
N ASP A 101 8.41 8.21 -12.39
CA ASP A 101 9.07 6.95 -12.73
C ASP A 101 10.58 7.00 -12.43
N GLY A 102 11.01 6.11 -11.54
CA GLY A 102 12.36 6.09 -10.99
C GLY A 102 12.69 7.20 -10.00
N GLY A 103 11.68 7.94 -9.54
CA GLY A 103 11.77 8.87 -8.42
C GLY A 103 12.84 9.93 -8.60
N LEU A 104 13.40 10.41 -7.48
CA LEU A 104 14.40 11.48 -7.53
C LEU A 104 15.70 11.04 -8.23
N ALA A 105 16.06 9.76 -8.18
CA ALA A 105 17.24 9.26 -8.88
C ALA A 105 17.11 9.44 -10.40
N SER A 106 15.90 9.27 -10.95
CA SER A 106 15.60 9.51 -12.36
C SER A 106 15.74 10.99 -12.74
N TRP A 107 15.26 11.89 -11.90
CA TRP A 107 15.43 13.33 -12.05
C TRP A 107 16.92 13.73 -12.09
N MET A 108 17.70 13.22 -11.13
CA MET A 108 19.14 13.48 -11.03
C MET A 108 19.92 12.95 -12.24
N ARG A 109 19.58 11.75 -12.75
CA ARG A 109 20.23 11.19 -13.95
C ARG A 109 20.00 12.02 -15.20
N GLN A 110 18.89 12.75 -15.28
CA GLN A 110 18.62 13.68 -16.37
C GLN A 110 19.42 14.99 -16.25
N GLY A 111 20.19 15.18 -15.17
CA GLY A 111 20.97 16.40 -14.93
C GLY A 111 20.11 17.61 -14.58
N LEU A 112 18.87 17.40 -14.13
CA LEU A 112 17.96 18.46 -13.74
C LEU A 112 18.32 19.03 -12.37
N GLU A 113 18.01 20.31 -12.16
CA GLU A 113 18.38 21.04 -10.95
C GLU A 113 17.68 20.49 -9.71
N LEU A 114 18.38 20.54 -8.57
CA LEU A 114 17.83 20.26 -7.26
C LEU A 114 17.74 21.56 -6.47
N SER A 115 16.68 21.71 -5.68
CA SER A 115 16.60 22.71 -4.62
C SER A 115 16.96 22.09 -3.27
N THR A 116 17.41 22.92 -2.34
CA THR A 116 17.64 22.60 -0.92
C THR A 116 16.77 23.47 -0.01
N ASP A 117 15.83 24.21 -0.59
CA ASP A 117 14.98 25.15 0.12
C ASP A 117 13.99 24.39 1.00
N ASP A 118 13.73 24.90 2.20
CA ASP A 118 12.61 24.38 2.96
C ASP A 118 11.31 24.99 2.42
N VAL A 119 10.68 24.33 1.46
CA VAL A 119 9.38 24.77 0.90
C VAL A 119 8.37 24.82 2.03
N GLN A 120 7.94 26.04 2.36
CA GLN A 120 7.03 26.28 3.47
C GLN A 120 5.62 25.83 3.08
N LEU A 121 5.01 25.01 3.93
CA LEU A 121 3.59 24.66 3.81
C LEU A 121 2.74 25.91 4.09
N PRO A 122 1.52 26.01 3.53
CA PRO A 122 0.66 27.17 3.71
C PRO A 122 0.03 27.18 5.12
N VAL A 123 0.84 27.47 6.14
CA VAL A 123 0.40 27.57 7.54
C VAL A 123 -0.62 28.69 7.67
N GLY A 124 -1.86 28.36 8.04
CA GLY A 124 -2.96 29.31 8.18
C GLY A 124 -3.85 29.45 6.95
N ASP A 125 -3.52 28.79 5.84
CA ASP A 125 -4.33 28.70 4.63
C ASP A 125 -4.35 27.25 4.13
N PRO A 126 -5.02 26.34 4.86
CA PRO A 126 -5.06 24.93 4.48
C PRO A 126 -5.80 24.77 3.14
N GLY A 127 -5.35 23.82 2.32
CA GLY A 127 -6.03 23.50 1.08
C GLY A 127 -7.46 23.00 1.31
N ASN A 128 -8.24 22.89 0.23
CA ASN A 128 -9.66 22.51 0.31
C ASN A 128 -9.97 21.07 -0.14
N TRP A 129 -8.96 20.22 -0.31
CA TRP A 129 -9.11 18.81 -0.71
C TRP A 129 -10.11 18.06 0.18
N LYS A 130 -10.95 17.20 -0.40
CA LYS A 130 -11.99 16.44 0.31
C LYS A 130 -11.80 14.94 0.20
N ALA A 131 -11.82 14.26 1.34
CA ALA A 131 -11.82 12.80 1.40
C ALA A 131 -13.23 12.24 1.22
N HIS A 132 -13.30 11.05 0.62
CA HIS A 132 -14.48 10.21 0.54
C HIS A 132 -14.14 8.81 1.07
N ASP A 133 -15.03 8.24 1.88
CA ASP A 133 -14.79 6.90 2.43
C ASP A 133 -15.12 5.81 1.41
N LYS A 134 -14.12 5.49 0.60
CA LYS A 134 -14.14 4.42 -0.40
C LYS A 134 -13.11 3.34 -0.09
N LEU A 135 -12.60 3.34 1.14
CA LEU A 135 -11.57 2.41 1.59
C LEU A 135 -12.01 0.95 1.39
N SER A 136 -13.29 0.60 1.57
CA SER A 136 -13.77 -0.76 1.33
C SER A 136 -13.67 -1.23 -0.13
N GLU A 137 -13.65 -0.31 -1.11
CA GLU A 137 -13.53 -0.66 -2.54
C GLU A 137 -12.08 -0.97 -2.94
N TYR A 138 -11.10 -0.41 -2.21
CA TYR A 138 -9.67 -0.49 -2.53
C TYR A 138 -8.85 -1.30 -1.52
N ASN A 139 -9.31 -1.39 -0.27
CA ASN A 139 -8.73 -2.21 0.77
C ASN A 139 -9.57 -3.46 0.96
N ILE A 140 -8.95 -4.62 1.04
CA ILE A 140 -9.61 -5.85 1.50
C ILE A 140 -9.24 -6.09 2.96
N LYS A 141 -10.22 -6.39 3.80
CA LYS A 141 -9.99 -6.78 5.20
C LYS A 141 -9.74 -8.28 5.30
N PHE A 142 -9.09 -8.71 6.38
CA PHE A 142 -8.85 -10.13 6.62
C PHE A 142 -10.16 -10.92 6.74
N GLU A 143 -11.17 -10.30 7.37
CA GLU A 143 -12.51 -10.86 7.56
C GLU A 143 -13.30 -10.95 6.24
N GLU A 144 -12.88 -10.26 5.18
CA GLU A 144 -13.42 -10.45 3.82
C GLU A 144 -12.70 -11.59 3.07
N MET A 145 -11.58 -12.07 3.61
CA MET A 145 -10.87 -13.26 3.13
C MET A 145 -11.33 -14.55 3.85
N GLU A 146 -12.10 -14.41 4.93
CA GLU A 146 -12.80 -15.47 5.68
C GLU A 146 -14.33 -15.35 5.45
N ASP A 147 -15.10 -16.45 5.44
CA ASP A 147 -16.57 -16.39 5.32
C ASP A 147 -17.20 -16.02 6.68
N LYS A 148 -18.43 -15.52 6.66
CA LYS A 148 -19.25 -15.12 7.82
C LYS A 148 -19.47 -16.24 8.83
N ASP A 149 -19.41 -17.51 8.40
CA ASP A 149 -19.58 -18.68 9.25
C ASP A 149 -18.24 -19.26 9.76
N GLY A 150 -17.12 -18.56 9.53
CA GLY A 150 -15.78 -18.98 9.95
C GLY A 150 -15.11 -20.00 9.01
N ASP A 151 -15.79 -20.39 7.92
CA ASP A 151 -15.18 -21.17 6.84
C ASP A 151 -14.30 -20.25 5.98
N LYS A 152 -13.02 -20.61 5.80
CA LYS A 152 -12.03 -19.78 5.08
C LYS A 152 -12.41 -19.64 3.59
N MET A 153 -13.10 -18.57 3.21
CA MET A 153 -13.56 -18.39 1.83
C MET A 153 -12.39 -18.30 0.85
N TYR A 154 -11.34 -17.50 1.09
CA TYR A 154 -10.29 -17.25 0.10
C TYR A 154 -8.92 -17.84 0.42
N LEU A 155 -8.69 -18.24 1.68
CA LEU A 155 -7.34 -18.53 2.18
C LEU A 155 -7.00 -20.02 2.31
N GLU A 156 -7.95 -20.95 2.48
CA GLU A 156 -7.63 -22.40 2.54
C GLU A 156 -8.89 -23.27 2.72
N ARG A 157 -9.21 -24.09 1.71
CA ARG A 157 -9.64 -25.50 1.90
C ARG A 157 -8.99 -26.32 0.80
N THR A 158 -7.84 -26.92 1.12
CA THR A 158 -7.18 -27.91 0.28
C THR A 158 -7.05 -29.21 1.05
N ASP A 159 -8.18 -29.87 1.25
CA ASP A 159 -8.28 -31.29 1.55
C ASP A 159 -9.68 -31.81 1.18
N GLU A 160 -9.68 -32.72 0.22
CA GLU A 160 -10.66 -33.77 -0.10
C GLU A 160 -12.14 -33.44 -0.39
N VAL A 161 -12.65 -32.24 -0.11
CA VAL A 161 -14.06 -31.90 -0.40
C VAL A 161 -14.15 -30.55 -1.10
N GLY A 162 -14.11 -30.59 -2.43
CA GLY A 162 -13.81 -29.45 -3.30
C GLY A 162 -14.64 -28.19 -3.06
N TRP A 163 -13.94 -27.10 -2.73
CA TRP A 163 -14.31 -25.72 -3.06
C TRP A 163 -13.08 -25.00 -3.64
N LYS A 164 -13.21 -24.49 -4.87
CA LYS A 164 -12.17 -23.80 -5.66
C LYS A 164 -12.22 -22.29 -5.40
N VAL A 165 -11.43 -21.76 -4.47
CA VAL A 165 -11.38 -20.29 -4.28
C VAL A 165 -10.05 -19.65 -4.69
N SER A 166 -8.98 -20.42 -4.89
CA SER A 166 -7.76 -19.95 -5.59
C SER A 166 -7.96 -19.71 -7.10
N GLY A 167 -9.16 -19.96 -7.62
CA GLY A 167 -9.51 -19.86 -9.03
C GLY A 167 -10.26 -18.59 -9.43
N LEU A 168 -10.76 -17.76 -8.51
CA LEU A 168 -11.65 -16.63 -8.85
C LEU A 168 -10.97 -15.26 -8.80
N VAL A 169 -9.85 -15.14 -8.09
CA VAL A 169 -9.13 -13.88 -7.86
C VAL A 169 -7.64 -14.09 -8.16
N ASN A 170 -6.97 -13.06 -8.66
CA ASN A 170 -5.51 -12.99 -8.71
C ASN A 170 -4.99 -12.49 -7.36
N PHE A 171 -4.62 -13.41 -6.47
CA PHE A 171 -3.91 -13.09 -5.24
C PHE A 171 -2.41 -13.00 -5.51
N LEU A 172 -1.85 -11.78 -5.44
CA LEU A 172 -0.48 -11.48 -5.83
C LEU A 172 0.34 -10.95 -4.65
N ASP A 173 1.41 -11.65 -4.30
CA ASP A 173 2.34 -11.28 -3.23
C ASP A 173 3.54 -10.51 -3.79
N ALA A 174 3.65 -9.23 -3.42
CA ALA A 174 4.65 -8.30 -3.93
C ALA A 174 6.05 -8.42 -3.30
N ARG A 175 6.24 -9.34 -2.33
CA ARG A 175 7.52 -9.54 -1.62
C ARG A 175 8.57 -10.19 -2.52
N HIS A 176 9.83 -10.09 -2.09
CA HIS A 176 10.94 -10.80 -2.73
C HIS A 176 10.71 -12.31 -2.70
N ARG A 177 11.22 -13.02 -3.72
CA ARG A 177 11.01 -14.47 -3.85
C ARG A 177 11.48 -15.24 -2.62
N GLY A 178 12.61 -14.85 -2.02
CA GLY A 178 13.11 -15.53 -0.83
C GLY A 178 12.22 -15.35 0.41
N GLN A 179 11.62 -14.18 0.58
CA GLN A 179 10.65 -13.93 1.64
C GLN A 179 9.35 -14.75 1.45
N PHE A 180 8.90 -14.93 0.21
CA PHE A 180 7.74 -15.77 -0.09
C PHE A 180 8.04 -17.27 0.10
N ASN A 181 9.24 -17.72 -0.29
CA ASN A 181 9.66 -19.11 -0.21
C ASN A 181 10.18 -19.53 1.17
N GLY A 182 10.30 -18.59 2.11
CA GLY A 182 10.85 -18.87 3.44
C GLY A 182 12.35 -19.07 3.51
N THR A 183 13.08 -18.58 2.51
CA THR A 183 14.54 -18.64 2.46
C THR A 183 15.21 -17.34 2.91
N GLU A 184 14.45 -16.26 3.11
CA GLU A 184 14.93 -14.95 3.56
C GLU A 184 14.03 -14.40 4.68
N ASP A 185 14.60 -13.60 5.58
CA ASP A 185 13.84 -12.88 6.62
C ASP A 185 13.00 -11.74 6.01
N THR A 186 11.84 -11.46 6.61
CA THR A 186 10.91 -10.44 6.12
C THR A 186 11.39 -9.00 6.36
N GLY A 187 12.41 -8.80 7.20
CA GLY A 187 12.88 -7.49 7.63
C GLY A 187 11.91 -6.76 8.57
N LEU A 188 10.89 -7.47 9.09
CA LEU A 188 9.94 -6.98 10.09
C LEU A 188 10.62 -6.94 11.47
N ASP A 189 11.48 -5.95 11.68
CA ASP A 189 12.09 -5.62 12.98
C ASP A 189 11.02 -4.99 13.91
N PRO A 190 10.95 -5.35 15.22
CA PRO A 190 11.85 -6.24 15.98
C PRO A 190 11.47 -7.72 15.98
N TYR A 191 10.42 -8.08 15.26
CA TYR A 191 9.79 -9.39 15.38
C TYR A 191 10.53 -10.52 14.65
N ARG A 192 11.49 -10.18 13.75
CA ARG A 192 12.38 -11.12 13.03
C ARG A 192 11.62 -12.33 12.49
N VAL A 193 10.57 -12.01 11.74
CA VAL A 193 9.71 -13.02 11.17
C VAL A 193 10.38 -13.59 9.93
N GLY A 194 10.61 -14.91 9.93
CA GLY A 194 11.07 -15.64 8.75
C GLY A 194 10.08 -15.52 7.59
N GLY A 195 10.58 -15.69 6.37
CA GLY A 195 9.73 -15.76 5.19
C GLY A 195 8.77 -16.96 5.23
N SER A 196 7.64 -16.82 4.56
CA SER A 196 6.62 -17.86 4.36
C SER A 196 5.60 -17.34 3.35
N ASN A 197 4.61 -18.15 2.99
CA ASN A 197 3.55 -17.74 2.06
C ASN A 197 2.16 -18.04 2.62
N ILE A 198 1.19 -17.32 2.07
CA ILE A 198 -0.24 -17.58 2.30
C ILE A 198 -0.72 -18.46 1.15
N PRO A 199 -1.28 -19.64 1.42
CA PRO A 199 -1.82 -20.48 0.36
C PRO A 199 -2.86 -19.77 -0.51
N GLY A 200 -2.81 -20.05 -1.82
CA GLY A 200 -3.58 -19.34 -2.83
C GLY A 200 -2.90 -18.09 -3.41
N PHE A 201 -1.98 -17.45 -2.69
CA PHE A 201 -1.18 -16.35 -3.25
C PHE A 201 -0.11 -16.86 -4.22
N LYS A 202 0.09 -16.11 -5.30
CA LYS A 202 1.21 -16.28 -6.22
C LYS A 202 2.22 -15.18 -5.97
N ASN A 203 3.50 -15.53 -5.97
CA ASN A 203 4.53 -14.52 -5.81
C ASN A 203 4.70 -13.71 -7.10
N ALA A 204 4.51 -12.40 -6.98
CA ALA A 204 4.70 -11.40 -8.01
C ALA A 204 5.53 -10.23 -7.44
N PRO A 205 6.86 -10.42 -7.26
CA PRO A 205 7.72 -9.40 -6.66
C PRO A 205 7.67 -8.07 -7.42
N ALA A 206 7.28 -6.98 -6.75
CA ALA A 206 7.26 -5.65 -7.36
C ALA A 206 8.64 -5.21 -7.87
N ALA A 207 9.71 -5.72 -7.24
CA ALA A 207 11.08 -5.44 -7.61
C ALA A 207 11.44 -5.89 -9.04
N GLU A 208 10.81 -6.96 -9.55
CA GLU A 208 11.10 -7.49 -10.88
C GLU A 208 10.46 -6.68 -12.01
N LEU A 209 9.61 -5.71 -11.68
CA LEU A 209 8.97 -4.78 -12.62
C LEU A 209 9.75 -3.49 -12.79
N VAL A 210 10.86 -3.34 -12.05
CA VAL A 210 11.79 -2.22 -12.15
C VAL A 210 13.04 -2.70 -12.91
N ASN A 211 13.48 -1.93 -13.89
CA ASN A 211 14.69 -2.20 -14.68
C ASN A 211 15.96 -1.73 -13.95
N ASP A 212 17.13 -2.00 -14.53
CA ASP A 212 18.42 -1.67 -13.93
C ASP A 212 18.67 -0.16 -13.77
N ASN A 213 17.95 0.67 -14.54
CA ASN A 213 17.96 2.12 -14.37
C ASN A 213 17.04 2.57 -13.22
N GLY A 214 16.40 1.65 -12.50
CA GLY A 214 15.46 1.99 -11.43
C GLY A 214 14.12 2.53 -11.93
N GLN A 215 13.80 2.36 -13.21
CA GLN A 215 12.52 2.77 -13.81
C GLN A 215 11.62 1.57 -14.05
N LEU A 216 10.32 1.78 -14.22
CA LEU A 216 9.41 0.71 -14.61
C LEU A 216 9.79 0.13 -15.98
N LYS A 217 9.60 -1.17 -16.12
CA LYS A 217 9.58 -1.82 -17.43
C LYS A 217 8.44 -1.26 -18.28
N SER A 218 8.50 -1.47 -19.60
CA SER A 218 7.41 -1.05 -20.50
C SER A 218 6.10 -1.75 -20.15
N LYS A 219 4.96 -1.15 -20.55
CA LYS A 219 3.62 -1.76 -20.30
C LYS A 219 3.53 -3.18 -20.84
N ASP A 220 4.13 -3.45 -22.00
CA ASP A 220 4.08 -4.78 -22.61
C ASP A 220 4.93 -5.80 -21.86
N GLU A 221 6.13 -5.41 -21.42
CA GLU A 221 6.96 -6.26 -20.55
C GLU A 221 6.27 -6.55 -19.22
N ILE A 222 5.62 -5.55 -18.61
CA ILE A 222 4.83 -5.73 -17.37
C ILE A 222 3.70 -6.73 -17.60
N ARG A 223 2.91 -6.56 -18.68
CA ARG A 223 1.81 -7.48 -19.01
C ARG A 223 2.32 -8.91 -19.22
N GLN A 224 3.36 -9.08 -20.02
CA GLN A 224 3.96 -10.40 -20.29
C GLN A 224 4.45 -11.05 -18.99
N TRP A 225 5.14 -10.28 -18.15
CA TRP A 225 5.63 -10.75 -16.86
C TRP A 225 4.48 -11.14 -15.92
N LEU A 226 3.37 -10.39 -15.88
CA LEU A 226 2.20 -10.73 -15.08
C LEU A 226 1.63 -12.09 -15.50
N TYR A 227 1.38 -12.31 -16.80
CA TYR A 227 0.88 -13.60 -17.30
C TYR A 227 1.85 -14.75 -16.98
N ALA A 228 3.16 -14.53 -17.12
CA ALA A 228 4.18 -15.52 -16.78
C ALA A 228 4.19 -15.89 -15.28
N ASN A 229 3.79 -14.97 -14.40
CA ASN A 229 3.65 -15.20 -12.96
C ASN A 229 2.20 -15.57 -12.56
N GLY A 230 1.39 -16.02 -13.52
CA GLY A 230 0.11 -16.67 -13.27
C GLY A 230 -1.07 -15.71 -13.08
N TYR A 231 -0.94 -14.43 -13.41
CA TYR A 231 -2.07 -13.53 -13.55
C TYR A 231 -3.04 -13.99 -14.66
N LYS A 232 -4.33 -13.76 -14.45
CA LYS A 232 -5.42 -14.09 -15.37
C LYS A 232 -6.29 -12.86 -15.59
N SER A 233 -6.47 -12.44 -16.84
CA SER A 233 -7.13 -11.18 -17.21
C SER A 233 -8.63 -11.14 -16.94
N ASP A 234 -9.27 -12.29 -16.79
CA ASP A 234 -10.71 -12.43 -16.51
C ASP A 234 -11.05 -12.30 -15.02
N LYS A 235 -10.08 -11.94 -14.17
CA LYS A 235 -10.22 -12.03 -12.70
C LYS A 235 -9.81 -10.75 -11.98
N PRO A 236 -10.52 -10.38 -10.89
CA PRO A 236 -10.10 -9.29 -10.03
C PRO A 236 -8.71 -9.56 -9.43
N VAL A 237 -8.04 -8.49 -9.00
CA VAL A 237 -6.69 -8.54 -8.44
C VAL A 237 -6.68 -8.07 -7.00
N VAL A 238 -6.00 -8.82 -6.14
CA VAL A 238 -5.66 -8.44 -4.77
C VAL A 238 -4.15 -8.53 -4.61
N THR A 239 -3.52 -7.45 -4.13
CA THR A 239 -2.08 -7.44 -3.83
C THR A 239 -1.82 -7.43 -2.32
N LEU A 240 -0.71 -8.04 -1.90
CA LEU A 240 -0.21 -7.94 -0.53
C LEU A 240 1.31 -7.84 -0.47
N CYS A 241 1.85 -7.48 0.69
CA CYS A 241 3.25 -7.68 1.03
C CYS A 241 3.40 -7.86 2.55
N ASN A 242 4.49 -7.39 3.16
CA ASN A 242 4.65 -7.41 4.62
C ASN A 242 3.81 -6.33 5.34
N THR A 243 3.74 -5.10 4.80
CA THR A 243 3.15 -3.93 5.47
C THR A 243 2.36 -3.00 4.52
N GLY A 244 1.88 -3.50 3.38
CA GLY A 244 1.10 -2.75 2.40
C GLY A 244 1.90 -1.87 1.42
N MET A 245 3.19 -1.65 1.67
CA MET A 245 4.06 -0.76 0.88
C MET A 245 4.29 -1.25 -0.56
N GLN A 246 4.95 -2.40 -0.73
CA GLN A 246 5.20 -2.99 -2.04
C GLN A 246 3.89 -3.46 -2.71
N ALA A 247 2.89 -3.82 -1.92
CA ALA A 247 1.55 -4.16 -2.41
C ALA A 247 0.89 -2.98 -3.13
N SER A 248 0.97 -1.78 -2.54
CA SER A 248 0.47 -0.54 -3.14
C SER A 248 1.23 -0.21 -4.43
N MET A 249 2.57 -0.40 -4.45
CA MET A 249 3.36 -0.24 -5.67
C MET A 249 2.94 -1.22 -6.77
N LEU A 250 2.78 -2.51 -6.45
CA LEU A 250 2.32 -3.51 -7.41
C LEU A 250 0.93 -3.17 -7.96
N ALA A 251 0.00 -2.72 -7.11
CA ALA A 251 -1.33 -2.28 -7.53
C ALA A 251 -1.26 -1.12 -8.54
N GLN A 252 -0.43 -0.11 -8.27
CA GLN A 252 -0.25 1.03 -9.18
C GLN A 252 0.38 0.62 -10.52
N ILE A 253 1.36 -0.30 -10.50
CA ILE A 253 1.99 -0.82 -11.72
C ILE A 253 0.98 -1.61 -12.56
N ILE A 254 0.14 -2.43 -11.91
CA ILE A 254 -0.91 -3.18 -12.59
C ILE A 254 -1.92 -2.23 -13.23
N SER A 255 -2.45 -1.23 -12.52
CA SER A 255 -3.36 -0.24 -13.12
C SER A 255 -2.72 0.58 -14.23
N TYR A 256 -1.41 0.85 -14.17
CA TYR A 256 -0.69 1.53 -15.24
C TYR A 256 -0.58 0.69 -16.52
N ALA A 257 -0.29 -0.60 -16.37
CA ALA A 257 -0.12 -1.54 -17.48
C ALA A 257 -1.46 -2.09 -17.98
N VAL A 258 -2.47 -2.18 -17.12
CA VAL A 258 -3.78 -2.79 -17.39
C VAL A 258 -4.86 -1.84 -16.86
N PRO A 259 -5.14 -0.73 -17.57
CA PRO A 259 -6.02 0.35 -17.08
C PRO A 259 -7.46 -0.09 -16.78
N GLU A 260 -7.90 -1.20 -17.37
CA GLU A 260 -9.21 -1.81 -17.12
C GLU A 260 -9.31 -2.51 -15.75
N ILE A 261 -8.20 -2.65 -15.01
CA ILE A 261 -8.17 -3.27 -13.69
C ILE A 261 -7.86 -2.26 -12.59
N SER A 262 -8.66 -2.32 -11.54
CA SER A 262 -8.45 -1.63 -10.27
C SER A 262 -8.14 -2.65 -9.17
N PRO A 263 -6.84 -2.94 -8.89
CA PRO A 263 -6.47 -3.89 -7.85
C PRO A 263 -6.87 -3.40 -6.46
N ARG A 264 -7.32 -4.33 -5.61
CA ARG A 264 -7.44 -4.09 -4.17
C ARG A 264 -6.12 -4.42 -3.48
N VAL A 265 -5.82 -3.74 -2.37
CA VAL A 265 -4.64 -4.00 -1.53
C VAL A 265 -5.11 -4.60 -0.22
N TYR A 266 -4.48 -5.69 0.23
CA TYR A 266 -4.65 -6.19 1.59
C TYR A 266 -3.74 -5.38 2.53
N ASN A 267 -4.30 -4.35 3.16
CA ASN A 267 -3.53 -3.36 3.92
C ASN A 267 -2.82 -3.94 5.14
N ALA A 268 -3.54 -4.75 5.93
CA ALA A 268 -2.99 -5.41 7.10
C ALA A 268 -1.77 -6.27 6.72
N SER A 269 -1.76 -6.83 5.50
CA SER A 269 -0.61 -7.50 4.91
C SER A 269 -0.11 -8.68 5.77
N PHE A 270 1.12 -9.15 5.54
CA PHE A 270 1.64 -10.37 6.18
C PHE A 270 1.96 -10.20 7.67
N ALA A 271 2.34 -8.99 8.12
CA ALA A 271 2.86 -8.79 9.48
C ALA A 271 1.91 -9.28 10.60
N PRO A 272 0.61 -8.96 10.62
CA PRO A 272 -0.32 -9.45 11.65
C PRO A 272 -0.51 -10.97 11.62
N ILE A 273 -0.43 -11.60 10.43
CA ILE A 273 -0.55 -13.06 10.27
C ILE A 273 0.70 -13.75 10.84
N ALA A 274 1.87 -13.23 10.52
CA ALA A 274 3.14 -13.81 10.94
C ALA A 274 3.41 -13.65 12.46
N LEU A 275 2.95 -12.54 13.05
CA LEU A 275 2.97 -12.33 14.50
C LEU A 275 2.05 -13.29 15.25
N LYS A 276 0.91 -13.67 14.63
CA LYS A 276 -0.03 -14.65 15.19
C LYS A 276 0.60 -16.05 15.30
N GLU A 277 1.40 -16.45 14.31
CA GLU A 277 2.04 -17.78 14.29
C GLU A 277 3.25 -17.90 15.23
N THR A 278 3.95 -16.79 15.48
CA THR A 278 5.15 -16.77 16.34
C THR A 278 4.86 -16.59 17.83
N LEU A 279 3.63 -16.20 18.20
CA LEU A 279 3.22 -15.99 19.58
C LEU A 279 2.13 -17.02 19.97
N PRO A 280 2.45 -18.06 20.79
CA PRO A 280 1.61 -19.24 20.99
C PRO A 280 0.28 -19.01 21.76
N SER A 281 -0.12 -17.76 22.03
CA SER A 281 -1.40 -17.40 22.66
C SER A 281 -2.33 -16.54 21.80
N PHE A 282 -2.03 -16.34 20.51
CA PHE A 282 -2.80 -15.43 19.65
C PHE A 282 -4.04 -16.09 19.00
N SER A 283 -5.18 -16.03 19.69
CA SER A 283 -6.49 -16.18 19.07
C SER A 283 -7.13 -14.80 18.85
N LYS A 284 -7.48 -14.46 17.61
CA LYS A 284 -8.22 -13.22 17.28
C LYS A 284 -9.56 -13.12 18.05
N TYR A 285 -10.16 -14.26 18.41
CA TYR A 285 -11.49 -14.31 19.01
C TYR A 285 -11.49 -14.01 20.51
N SER A 286 -10.42 -14.32 21.24
CA SER A 286 -10.38 -14.07 22.68
C SER A 286 -10.24 -12.57 22.97
N LEU A 287 -9.44 -11.83 22.20
CA LEU A 287 -9.25 -10.40 22.46
C LEU A 287 -10.48 -9.57 22.07
N VAL A 288 -11.15 -9.85 20.95
CA VAL A 288 -12.35 -9.09 20.55
C VAL A 288 -13.52 -9.36 21.50
N LEU A 289 -13.71 -10.62 21.95
CA LEU A 289 -14.75 -10.95 22.92
C LEU A 289 -14.42 -10.47 24.34
N GLN A 290 -13.16 -10.54 24.77
CA GLN A 290 -12.71 -10.03 26.07
C GLN A 290 -12.76 -8.50 26.10
N PHE A 291 -12.40 -7.83 25.00
CA PHE A 291 -12.50 -6.37 24.83
C PHE A 291 -13.95 -5.88 24.79
N LEU A 292 -14.87 -6.63 24.16
CA LEU A 292 -16.30 -6.35 24.21
C LEU A 292 -16.92 -6.61 25.59
N GLN A 293 -16.39 -7.55 26.37
CA GLN A 293 -16.80 -7.79 27.76
C GLN A 293 -16.30 -6.70 28.71
N GLU A 294 -15.06 -6.22 28.55
CA GLU A 294 -14.48 -5.15 29.35
C GLU A 294 -15.17 -3.79 29.09
N LEU A 295 -15.55 -3.51 27.84
CA LEU A 295 -16.36 -2.32 27.47
C LEU A 295 -17.80 -2.34 28.01
N LEU A 296 -18.35 -3.51 28.34
CA LEU A 296 -19.71 -3.65 28.88
C LEU A 296 -19.77 -3.60 30.42
N VAL A 297 -18.62 -3.71 31.10
CA VAL A 297 -18.53 -3.63 32.58
C VAL A 297 -18.29 -2.19 33.05
N GLU A 298 -17.74 -1.31 32.21
CA GLU A 298 -17.53 0.12 32.56
C GLU A 298 -18.74 1.03 32.29
N VAL A 299 -19.89 0.48 31.87
CA VAL A 299 -21.16 1.22 31.71
C VAL A 299 -22.30 0.62 32.56
N GLY A 300 -21.96 -0.11 33.62
CA GLY A 300 -22.89 -0.62 34.64
C GLY A 300 -22.60 -0.07 36.03
#